data_AF-A0A090QXU6-F1
#
_entry.id   AF-A0A090QXU6-F1
#
_cell.length_a   1.000
_cell.length_b   1.000
_cell.length_c   1.000
_cell.angle_alpha   90.00
_cell.angle_beta   90.00
_cell.angle_gamma   90.00
#
_symmetry.space_group_name_H-M   'P 1'
#
loop_
_entity.id
_entity.type
_entity.pdbx_description
1 polymer ?
#
loop_
_entity_poly.entity_id
_entity_poly.type
_entity_poly.pdbx_seq_one_letter_code
_entity_poly.pdbx_strand_id
1 'polypeptide(L)'
;MTHATFYIIDEKHLAADSDYLLHFACHQAAMSYRQGHKVYLLAASKSQAEQIDEYLWQQEPDNFVPHNLIGEGPRGGSPVEIGWPGLRHSGRRGVLINLGQETPNLPLPSHKW
;
A
#
# COMPACT_ATOMS: atom_id res chain seq x y z
N MET A 1 -5.81 2.49 19.80
CA MET A 1 -6.93 3.08 19.05
C MET A 1 -6.63 2.99 17.57
N THR A 2 -7.63 2.71 16.74
CA THR A 2 -7.49 2.70 15.28
C THR A 2 -7.77 4.12 14.76
N HIS A 3 -6.99 4.58 13.79
CA HIS A 3 -7.16 5.88 13.14
C HIS A 3 -7.27 5.67 11.63
N ALA A 4 -8.10 6.47 10.96
CA ALA A 4 -8.28 6.45 9.52
C ALA A 4 -8.19 7.87 8.98
N THR A 5 -7.39 8.05 7.92
CA THR A 5 -7.20 9.33 7.24
C THR A 5 -7.67 9.20 5.80
N PHE A 6 -8.54 10.10 5.38
CA PHE A 6 -8.98 10.21 3.99
C PHE A 6 -8.27 11.39 3.34
N TYR A 7 -7.52 11.13 2.28
CA TYR A 7 -6.88 12.16 1.49
C TYR A 7 -7.81 12.57 0.34
N ILE A 8 -8.04 13.88 0.19
CA ILE A 8 -8.81 14.45 -0.90
C ILE A 8 -7.83 14.88 -1.99
N ILE A 9 -7.98 14.35 -3.20
CA ILE A 9 -7.15 14.70 -4.35
C ILE A 9 -7.90 15.74 -5.17
N ASP A 10 -7.27 16.90 -5.41
CA ASP A 10 -7.79 17.94 -6.29
C ASP A 10 -7.74 17.48 -7.75
N GLU A 11 -8.78 17.77 -8.52
CA GLU A 11 -8.88 17.47 -9.95
C GLU A 11 -7.70 18.03 -10.75
N LYS A 12 -7.10 19.14 -10.31
CA LYS A 12 -5.89 19.72 -10.92
C LYS A 12 -4.70 18.77 -10.90
N HIS A 13 -4.57 17.96 -9.84
CA HIS A 13 -3.50 16.96 -9.75
C HIS A 13 -3.74 15.83 -10.76
N LEU A 14 -4.99 15.36 -10.89
CA LEU A 14 -5.36 14.33 -11.86
C LEU A 14 -5.25 14.82 -13.31
N ALA A 15 -5.48 16.12 -13.56
CA ALA A 15 -5.32 16.72 -14.87
C ALA A 15 -3.84 16.88 -15.27
N ALA A 16 -2.94 17.09 -14.30
CA ALA A 16 -1.50 17.20 -14.54
C ALA A 16 -0.81 15.82 -14.64
N ASP A 17 -1.33 14.83 -13.93
CA ASP A 17 -0.79 13.48 -13.86
C ASP A 17 -1.94 12.48 -13.65
N SER A 18 -2.22 11.68 -14.68
CA SER A 18 -3.30 10.68 -14.65
C SER A 18 -3.07 9.59 -13.59
N ASP A 19 -1.81 9.35 -13.21
CA ASP A 19 -1.41 8.34 -12.24
C ASP A 19 -1.10 8.95 -10.86
N TYR A 20 -1.45 10.23 -10.63
CA TYR A 20 -1.16 10.95 -9.39
C TYR A 20 -1.61 10.19 -8.14
N LEU A 21 -2.77 9.52 -8.18
CA LEU A 21 -3.26 8.70 -7.07
C LEU A 21 -2.28 7.56 -6.74
N LEU A 22 -1.70 6.90 -7.74
CA LEU A 22 -0.74 5.81 -7.57
C LEU A 22 0.59 6.34 -7.04
N HIS A 23 1.10 7.43 -7.61
CA HIS A 23 2.30 8.10 -7.11
C HIS A 23 2.14 8.56 -5.66
N PHE A 24 0.98 9.12 -5.32
CA PHE A 24 0.66 9.52 -3.96
C PHE A 24 0.59 8.32 -3.01
N ALA A 25 -0.01 7.21 -3.43
CA ALA A 25 -0.04 5.97 -2.65
C ALA A 25 1.38 5.41 -2.39
N CYS A 26 2.24 5.41 -3.41
CA CYS A 26 3.65 5.04 -3.29
C CYS A 26 4.39 5.94 -2.30
N HIS A 27 4.14 7.25 -2.37
CA HIS A 27 4.70 8.21 -1.43
C HIS A 27 4.25 7.93 0.02
N GLN A 28 2.95 7.68 0.26
CA GLN A 28 2.45 7.33 1.59
C GLN A 28 3.03 6.00 2.12
N ALA A 29 3.23 5.02 1.24
CA ALA A 29 3.88 3.76 1.60
C ALA A 29 5.34 3.97 2.01
N ALA A 30 6.08 4.78 1.25
CA ALA A 30 7.46 5.14 1.56
C ALA A 30 7.57 5.88 2.90
N MET A 31 6.70 6.86 3.14
CA MET A 31 6.66 7.60 4.41
C MET A 31 6.37 6.68 5.60
N SER A 32 5.37 5.81 5.46
CA SER A 32 4.99 4.85 6.51
C SER A 32 6.12 3.86 6.80
N TYR A 33 6.81 3.38 5.76
CA TYR A 33 7.98 2.51 5.89
C TYR A 33 9.13 3.21 6.62
N ARG A 34 9.45 4.46 6.27
CA ARG A 34 10.51 5.26 6.94
C ARG A 34 10.21 5.52 8.41
N GLN A 35 8.95 5.53 8.80
CA GLN A 35 8.51 5.60 10.20
C GLN A 35 8.59 4.24 10.93
N GLY A 36 9.06 3.18 10.27
CA GLY A 36 9.22 1.84 10.84
C GLY A 36 7.98 0.95 10.76
N HIS A 37 6.94 1.36 10.02
CA HIS A 37 5.73 0.54 9.87
C HIS A 37 5.86 -0.46 8.72
N LYS A 38 5.34 -1.67 8.94
CA LYS A 38 4.99 -2.57 7.83
C LYS A 38 3.66 -2.13 7.21
N VAL A 39 3.65 -1.98 5.89
CA VAL A 39 2.53 -1.44 5.12
C VAL A 39 1.86 -2.56 4.33
N TYR A 40 0.53 -2.56 4.31
CA TYR A 40 -0.25 -3.22 3.29
C TYR A 40 -0.78 -2.18 2.31
N LEU A 41 -0.46 -2.31 1.03
CA LEU A 41 -1.03 -1.47 -0.01
C LEU A 41 -2.05 -2.31 -0.80
N LEU A 42 -3.34 -2.06 -0.55
CA LEU A 42 -4.44 -2.73 -1.23
C LEU A 42 -4.82 -1.94 -2.48
N ALA A 43 -4.41 -2.42 -3.65
CA ALA A 43 -4.84 -1.95 -4.95
C ALA A 43 -6.29 -2.39 -5.24
N ALA A 44 -6.95 -1.67 -6.15
CA ALA A 44 -8.29 -2.02 -6.63
C ALA A 44 -8.30 -3.26 -7.55
N SER A 45 -7.18 -3.59 -8.19
CA SER A 45 -7.04 -4.72 -9.10
C SER A 45 -5.60 -5.23 -9.16
N LYS A 46 -5.40 -6.42 -9.74
CA LYS A 46 -4.06 -6.98 -9.97
C LYS A 46 -3.23 -6.08 -10.89
N SER A 47 -3.82 -5.58 -11.97
CA SER A 47 -3.13 -4.68 -12.91
C SER A 47 -2.66 -3.40 -12.22
N GLN A 48 -3.49 -2.82 -11.34
CA GLN A 48 -3.07 -1.66 -10.55
C GLN A 48 -1.98 -2.02 -9.52
N ALA A 49 -2.01 -3.21 -8.94
CA ALA A 49 -0.94 -3.67 -8.04
C ALA A 49 0.42 -3.79 -8.74
N GLU A 50 0.43 -4.34 -9.95
CA GLU A 50 1.64 -4.44 -10.79
C GLU A 50 2.18 -3.07 -11.16
N GLN A 51 1.31 -2.10 -11.51
CA GLN A 51 1.73 -0.72 -11.76
C GLN A 51 2.39 -0.07 -10.53
N ILE A 52 1.84 -0.29 -9.34
CA ILE A 52 2.39 0.23 -8.09
C ILE A 52 3.76 -0.38 -7.76
N ASP A 53 3.94 -1.68 -8.02
CA ASP A 53 5.23 -2.38 -7.87
C ASP A 53 6.30 -1.73 -8.77
N GLU A 54 5.97 -1.51 -10.05
CA GLU A 54 6.86 -0.82 -10.99
C GLU A 54 7.22 0.62 -10.54
N TYR A 55 6.25 1.42 -10.07
CA TYR A 55 6.53 2.78 -9.61
C TYR A 55 7.39 2.84 -8.35
N LEU A 56 7.28 1.85 -7.47
CA LEU A 56 8.12 1.77 -6.28
C LEU A 56 9.56 1.36 -6.64
N TRP A 57 9.77 0.58 -7.69
CA TRP A 57 11.10 0.30 -8.24
C TRP A 57 11.76 1.50 -8.91
N GLN A 58 10.98 2.40 -9.52
CA GLN A 58 11.48 3.60 -10.20
C GLN A 58 11.89 4.73 -9.24
N GLN A 59 11.63 4.59 -7.94
CA GLN A 59 12.06 5.58 -6.94
C GLN A 59 13.59 5.71 -6.92
N GLU A 60 14.08 6.92 -6.66
CA GLU A 60 15.52 7.14 -6.50
C GLU A 60 16.10 6.25 -5.38
N PRO A 61 17.39 5.88 -5.44
CA PRO A 61 18.00 4.99 -4.44
C PRO A 61 17.83 5.48 -3.00
N ASP A 62 17.95 6.78 -2.76
CA ASP A 62 17.76 7.40 -1.43
C ASP A 62 16.30 7.31 -0.95
N ASN A 63 15.39 7.04 -1.87
CA ASN A 63 13.97 6.86 -1.61
C ASN A 63 13.50 5.40 -1.68
N PHE A 64 14.41 4.45 -1.88
CA PHE A 64 14.09 3.03 -2.04
C PHE A 64 13.19 2.48 -0.92
N VAL A 65 12.19 1.70 -1.31
CA VAL A 65 11.26 1.03 -0.41
C VAL A 65 11.33 -0.47 -0.71
N PRO A 66 11.71 -1.34 0.24
CA PRO A 66 11.66 -2.78 0.01
C PRO A 66 10.20 -3.24 -0.06
N HIS A 67 9.79 -3.69 -1.25
CA HIS A 67 8.40 -4.03 -1.55
C HIS A 67 8.30 -5.29 -2.42
N ASN A 68 7.12 -5.90 -2.42
CA ASN A 68 6.78 -7.05 -3.28
C ASN A 68 5.26 -7.14 -3.44
N LEU A 69 4.81 -7.76 -4.53
CA LEU A 69 3.46 -8.29 -4.64
C LEU A 69 3.22 -9.41 -3.60
N ILE A 70 1.96 -9.57 -3.16
CA ILE A 70 1.58 -10.73 -2.34
C ILE A 70 1.93 -12.04 -3.08
N GLY A 71 2.58 -12.95 -2.35
CA GLY A 71 3.03 -14.24 -2.88
C GLY A 71 4.50 -14.25 -3.29
N GLU A 72 5.15 -13.09 -3.29
CA GLU A 72 6.57 -12.92 -3.56
C GLU A 72 7.33 -12.52 -2.29
N GLY A 73 8.66 -12.42 -2.42
CA GLY A 73 9.53 -11.99 -1.34
C GLY A 73 9.70 -13.03 -0.22
N PRO A 74 10.14 -12.60 0.98
CA PRO A 74 10.41 -13.50 2.10
C PRO A 74 9.12 -14.03 2.74
N ARG A 75 9.20 -15.16 3.46
CA ARG A 75 8.06 -15.81 4.14
C ARG A 75 7.18 -14.89 5.01
N GLY A 76 7.73 -13.80 5.54
CA GLY A 76 7.03 -12.84 6.38
C GLY A 76 6.48 -11.62 5.63
N GLY A 77 6.56 -11.62 4.30
CA GLY A 77 6.31 -10.47 3.44
C GLY A 77 7.42 -9.43 3.49
N SER A 78 7.52 -8.64 2.43
CA SER A 78 8.31 -7.41 2.38
C SER A 78 7.74 -6.35 3.34
N PRO A 79 8.55 -5.35 3.76
CA PRO A 79 8.09 -4.20 4.54
C PRO A 79 6.85 -3.52 3.95
N VAL A 80 6.80 -3.33 2.63
CA VAL A 80 5.61 -2.88 1.90
C VAL A 80 5.13 -4.00 0.98
N GLU A 81 3.98 -4.59 1.29
CA GLU A 81 3.40 -5.64 0.43
C GLU A 81 2.18 -5.10 -0.29
N ILE A 82 2.10 -5.41 -1.58
CA ILE A 82 1.09 -4.89 -2.49
C ILE A 82 0.14 -6.03 -2.83
N GLY A 83 -1.16 -5.82 -2.62
CA GLY A 83 -2.19 -6.81 -2.88
C GLY A 83 -3.37 -6.21 -3.62
N TRP A 84 -4.34 -7.08 -3.91
CA TRP A 84 -5.59 -6.74 -4.57
C TRP A 84 -6.72 -7.61 -3.98
N PRO A 85 -8.00 -7.39 -4.36
CA PRO A 85 -9.11 -8.13 -3.77
C PRO A 85 -8.95 -9.64 -3.89
N GLY A 86 -9.28 -10.36 -2.81
CA GLY A 86 -9.17 -11.81 -2.71
C GLY A 86 -7.85 -12.33 -2.14
N LEU A 87 -6.85 -11.46 -1.94
CA LEU A 87 -5.57 -11.85 -1.33
C LEU A 87 -5.51 -11.53 0.16
N ARG A 88 -4.70 -12.32 0.88
CA ARG A 88 -4.39 -12.10 2.29
C ARG A 88 -2.95 -11.67 2.44
N HIS A 89 -2.75 -10.56 3.15
CA HIS A 89 -1.42 -10.04 3.41
C HIS A 89 -0.64 -10.94 4.38
N SER A 90 0.69 -10.95 4.25
CA SER A 90 1.57 -11.69 5.13
C SER A 90 1.70 -11.01 6.50
N GLY A 91 1.64 -11.80 7.58
CA GLY A 91 1.93 -11.35 8.94
C GLY A 91 1.08 -10.17 9.44
N ARG A 92 1.56 -9.51 10.48
CA ARG A 92 0.94 -8.30 11.04
C ARG A 92 1.48 -7.06 10.32
N ARG A 93 0.56 -6.21 9.86
CA ARG A 93 0.87 -4.92 9.22
C ARG A 93 0.30 -3.79 10.06
N GLY A 94 1.08 -2.72 10.23
CA GLY A 94 0.74 -1.59 11.10
C GLY A 94 -0.09 -0.54 10.38
N VAL A 95 0.03 -0.46 9.05
CA VAL A 95 -0.65 0.51 8.19
C VAL A 95 -1.30 -0.21 7.01
N LEU A 96 -2.54 0.19 6.70
CA LEU A 96 -3.22 -0.15 5.46
C LEU A 96 -3.36 1.13 4.63
N ILE A 97 -2.92 1.10 3.38
CA ILE A 97 -3.25 2.07 2.34
C ILE A 97 -4.24 1.40 1.40
N ASN A 98 -5.47 1.89 1.35
CA ASN A 98 -6.54 1.29 0.56
C ASN A 98 -6.88 2.16 -0.66
N LEU A 99 -6.68 1.61 -1.86
CA LEU A 99 -7.13 2.18 -3.13
C LEU A 99 -8.38 1.49 -3.68
N GLY A 100 -8.85 0.43 -3.03
CA GLY A 100 -10.09 -0.26 -3.35
C GLY A 100 -11.32 0.59 -3.05
N GLN A 101 -12.38 0.37 -3.82
CA GLN A 101 -13.67 1.05 -3.64
C GLN A 101 -14.46 0.51 -2.44
N GLU A 102 -14.19 -0.74 -2.06
CA GLU A 102 -14.87 -1.39 -0.94
C GLU A 102 -14.07 -1.25 0.35
N THR A 103 -14.79 -1.25 1.47
CA THR A 103 -14.13 -1.37 2.77
C THR A 103 -13.46 -2.74 2.83
N PRO A 104 -12.14 -2.82 3.03
CA PRO A 104 -11.47 -4.09 3.03
C PRO A 104 -11.97 -4.93 4.20
N ASN A 105 -12.32 -6.17 3.91
CA ASN A 105 -12.69 -7.15 4.92
C ASN A 105 -11.43 -7.60 5.67
N LEU A 106 -10.91 -6.72 6.52
CA LEU A 106 -9.78 -7.00 7.39
C LEU A 106 -10.29 -7.76 8.62
N PRO A 107 -9.68 -8.90 8.98
CA PRO A 107 -9.97 -9.51 10.27
C PRO A 107 -9.58 -8.51 11.37
N LEU A 108 -10.57 -8.10 12.18
CA LEU A 108 -10.31 -7.26 13.35
C LEU A 108 -9.26 -7.96 14.24
N PRO A 109 -8.33 -7.21 14.85
CA PRO A 109 -7.35 -7.81 15.75
C PRO A 109 -8.10 -8.59 16.84
N SER A 110 -7.84 -9.89 16.90
CA SER A 110 -8.41 -10.74 17.94
C SER A 110 -7.87 -10.27 19.28
N HIS A 111 -8.72 -9.61 20.07
CA HIS A 111 -8.45 -9.34 21.47
C HIS A 111 -8.29 -10.69 22.17
N LYS A 112 -7.05 -11.06 22.46
CA LYS A 112 -6.77 -12.12 23.44
C LYS A 112 -6.97 -11.49 24.81
N TRP A 113 -8.04 -11.90 25.49
CA TRP A 113 -8.21 -11.72 26.92
C TRP A 113 -7.25 -12.64 27.68
#